data_AF-A0A1B7VZS7-F1
#
_entry.id   AF-A0A1B7VZS7-F1
#
_cell.length_a   1.000
_cell.length_b   1.000
_cell.length_c   1.000
_cell.angle_alpha   90.00
_cell.angle_beta   90.00
_cell.angle_gamma   90.00
#
_symmetry.space_group_name_H-M   'P 1'
#
loop_
_entity.id
_entity.type
_entity.pdbx_description
1 polymer ?
#
loop_
_entity_poly.entity_id
_entity_poly.type
_entity_poly.pdbx_seq_one_letter_code
_entity_poly.pdbx_strand_id
1 'polypeptide(L)' 'MQVNNLTIDQLKALIRETVRETIEELLTDPETNQTIKENFKQGLLTIKKRRETGVRGISTAEVMQRLGLENR' A
#
# COMPACT_ATOMS: atom_id res chain seq x y z
N MET A 1 -35.31 7.08 12.71
CA MET A 1 -35.41 8.55 12.54
C MET A 1 -35.67 8.83 11.08
N GLN A 2 -36.67 9.64 10.74
CA GLN A 2 -36.81 10.15 9.38
C GLN A 2 -36.10 11.51 9.28
N VAL A 3 -35.39 11.75 8.18
CA VAL A 3 -34.56 12.95 7.97
C VAL A 3 -35.40 14.25 8.02
N ASN A 4 -36.65 14.19 7.56
CA ASN A 4 -37.59 15.31 7.59
C ASN A 4 -38.02 15.74 9.02
N ASN A 5 -37.74 14.92 10.04
CA ASN A 5 -38.09 15.21 11.42
C ASN A 5 -36.91 15.78 12.22
N LEU A 6 -35.78 16.07 11.57
CA LEU A 6 -34.60 16.65 12.20
C LEU A 6 -34.76 18.15 12.42
N THR A 7 -34.33 18.63 13.58
CA THR A 7 -34.02 20.04 13.73
C THR A 7 -32.79 20.39 12.89
N ILE A 8 -32.60 21.68 12.62
CA ILE A 8 -31.42 22.18 11.90
C ILE A 8 -30.12 21.71 12.57
N ASP A 9 -30.08 21.71 13.89
CA ASP A 9 -28.88 21.31 14.64
C ASP A 9 -28.61 19.81 14.55
N GLN A 10 -29.68 18.99 14.59
CA GLN A 10 -29.55 17.55 14.39
C GLN A 10 -29.10 17.21 12.97
N LEU A 11 -29.60 17.93 11.96
CA LEU A 11 -29.16 17.75 10.58
C LEU A 11 -27.69 18.15 10.41
N LYS A 12 -27.26 19.27 11.00
CA LYS A 12 -25.84 19.68 10.99
C LYS A 12 -24.93 18.66 11.68
N ALA A 13 -25.39 18.10 12.81
CA ALA A 13 -24.66 17.07 13.52
C ALA A 13 -24.50 15.80 12.67
N LEU A 14 -25.58 15.34 12.04
CA LEU A 14 -25.57 14.19 11.13
C LEU A 14 -24.59 14.41 9.96
N ILE A 15 -24.64 15.56 9.29
CA ILE A 15 -23.73 15.87 8.18
C ILE A 15 -22.27 15.86 8.64
N ARG A 16 -21.97 16.49 9.79
CA ARG A 16 -20.60 16.51 10.33
C ARG A 16 -20.08 15.11 10.61
N GLU A 17 -20.93 14.27 11.18
CA GLU A 17 -20.57 12.90 11.51
C GLU A 17 -20.30 12.08 10.25
N THR A 18 -21.20 12.12 9.28
CA THR A 18 -21.02 11.42 8.00
C THR A 18 -19.77 11.88 7.26
N VAL A 19 -19.46 13.18 7.27
CA VAL A 19 -18.24 13.71 6.66
C VAL A 19 -16.99 13.20 7.39
N ARG A 20 -17.01 13.19 8.73
CA ARG A 20 -15.91 12.65 9.56
C ARG A 20 -15.65 11.18 9.23
N GLU A 21 -16.70 10.35 9.22
CA GLU A 21 -16.62 8.93 8.89
C GLU A 21 -16.07 8.71 7.48
N THR A 22 -16.58 9.45 6.49
CA THR A 22 -16.10 9.37 5.10
C THR A 22 -14.62 9.73 4.98
N ILE A 23 -14.17 10.77 5.69
CA ILE A 23 -12.76 11.17 5.70
C ILE A 23 -11.91 10.10 6.38
N GLU A 24 -12.35 9.53 7.50
CA GLU A 24 -11.65 8.45 8.19
C GLU A 24 -11.47 7.23 7.28
N GLU A 25 -12.53 6.81 6.58
CA GLU A 25 -12.47 5.72 5.60
C GLU A 25 -11.49 6.01 4.46
N LEU A 26 -11.52 7.23 3.90
CA LEU A 26 -10.62 7.64 2.82
C LEU A 26 -9.16 7.77 3.25
N LEU A 27 -8.91 8.12 4.52
CA LEU A 27 -7.58 8.33 5.07
C LEU A 27 -6.96 7.07 5.67
N THR A 28 -7.75 6.02 5.94
CA THR A 28 -7.18 4.70 6.23
C THR A 28 -6.44 4.18 5.01
N ASP A 29 -5.10 4.20 5.07
CA ASP A 29 -4.29 3.51 4.07
C ASP A 29 -4.63 2.00 4.15
N PRO A 30 -5.20 1.40 3.09
CA PRO A 30 -5.55 -0.01 3.07
C PRO A 30 -4.33 -0.93 3.27
N GLU A 31 -3.12 -0.39 3.12
CA GLU A 31 -1.86 -1.08 3.35
C GLU A 31 -1.25 -0.85 4.75
N THR A 32 -1.86 -0.04 5.63
CA THR A 32 -1.30 0.33 6.96
C THR A 32 -0.92 -0.89 7.82
N ASN A 33 -1.59 -2.04 7.64
CA ASN A 33 -1.32 -3.29 8.35
C ASN A 33 -0.82 -4.43 7.44
N GLN A 34 -0.48 -4.13 6.19
CA GLN A 34 0.01 -5.15 5.27
C GLN A 34 1.50 -5.38 5.52
N THR A 35 1.85 -6.62 5.83
CA THR A 35 3.24 -7.05 5.95
C THR A 35 3.73 -7.55 4.59
N ILE A 36 4.97 -7.20 4.25
CA ILE A 36 5.62 -7.76 3.06
C ILE A 36 5.67 -9.28 3.21
N LYS A 37 5.11 -10.02 2.26
CA LYS A 37 5.19 -11.49 2.23
C LYS A 37 6.65 -11.93 2.39
N GLU A 38 6.89 -12.96 3.20
CA GLU A 38 8.25 -13.33 3.64
C GLU A 38 9.20 -13.62 2.46
N ASN A 39 8.70 -14.22 1.38
CA ASN A 39 9.47 -14.46 0.15
C ASN A 39 9.96 -13.15 -0.51
N PHE A 40 9.15 -12.10 -0.53
CA PHE A 40 9.55 -10.80 -1.03
C PHE A 40 10.50 -10.08 -0.07
N LYS A 41 10.28 -10.19 1.23
CA LYS A 41 11.15 -9.61 2.27
C LYS A 41 12.59 -10.12 2.15
N GLN A 42 12.77 -11.44 1.99
CA GLN A 42 14.10 -12.04 1.81
C GLN A 42 14.80 -11.54 0.53
N GLY A 43 14.04 -11.41 -0.57
CA GLY A 43 14.54 -10.82 -1.82
C GLY A 43 15.01 -9.37 -1.64
N LEU A 44 14.19 -8.55 -0.97
CA LEU A 44 14.52 -7.15 -0.68
C LEU A 44 15.74 -7.01 0.23
N LEU A 45 15.87 -7.83 1.27
CA LEU A 45 17.05 -7.87 2.14
C LEU A 45 18.32 -8.22 1.34
N THR A 46 18.21 -9.18 0.43
CA THR A 46 19.33 -9.56 -0.46
C THR A 46 19.74 -8.41 -1.37
N ILE A 47 18.78 -7.71 -1.97
CA ILE A 47 19.04 -6.53 -2.81
C ILE A 47 19.69 -5.41 -1.99
N LYS A 48 19.18 -5.15 -0.78
CA LYS A 48 19.72 -4.14 0.14
C LYS A 48 21.19 -4.43 0.45
N LYS A 49 21.51 -5.67 0.85
CA LYS A 49 22.88 -6.09 1.16
C LYS A 49 23.83 -5.92 -0.04
N ARG A 50 23.40 -6.28 -1.26
CA ARG A 50 24.19 -6.08 -2.49
C ARG A 50 24.50 -4.59 -2.74
N ARG A 51 23.52 -3.72 -2.53
CA ARG A 51 23.69 -2.26 -2.68
C ARG A 51 24.63 -1.68 -1.64
N GLU A 52 24.54 -2.13 -0.39
CA GLU A 52 25.47 -1.73 0.69
C GLU A 52 26.92 -2.14 0.37
N THR A 53 27.13 -3.26 -0.31
CA THR A 53 28.45 -3.70 -0.80
C THR A 53 28.89 -3.01 -2.11
N GLY A 54 28.17 -1.99 -2.58
CA GLY A 54 28.51 -1.21 -3.77
C GLY A 54 28.03 -1.80 -5.10
N VAL A 55 27.36 -2.96 -5.09
CA VAL A 55 26.83 -3.61 -6.30
C VAL A 55 25.43 -3.06 -6.58
N ARG A 56 25.31 -2.18 -7.59
CA ARG A 56 24.07 -1.45 -7.90
C ARG A 56 23.06 -2.22 -8.76
N GLY A 57 23.43 -3.35 -9.33
CA GLY A 57 22.57 -4.10 -10.25
C GLY A 57 23.07 -5.52 -10.53
N ILE A 58 22.38 -6.19 -11.45
CA ILE A 58 22.75 -7.49 -12.00
C ILE A 58 23.02 -7.34 -13.49
N SER A 59 23.83 -8.22 -14.08
CA SER A 59 24.16 -8.14 -15.50
C SER A 59 22.94 -8.51 -16.35
N THR A 60 22.91 -8.06 -17.62
CA THR A 60 21.85 -8.46 -18.57
C THR A 60 21.75 -9.97 -18.71
N ALA A 61 22.88 -10.69 -18.70
CA ALA A 61 22.90 -12.15 -18.72
C ALA A 61 22.21 -12.75 -17.49
N GLU A 62 22.51 -12.25 -16.29
CA GLU A 62 21.85 -12.70 -15.05
C GLU A 62 20.35 -12.38 -15.04
N VAL A 63 19.93 -11.25 -15.65
CA VAL A 63 18.50 -10.91 -15.84
C VAL A 63 17.83 -11.91 -16.77
N MET A 64 18.44 -12.20 -17.93
CA MET A 64 17.91 -13.15 -18.91
C MET A 64 17.75 -14.55 -18.29
N GLN A 65 18.73 -15.00 -17.49
CA GLN A 65 18.65 -16.24 -16.73
C GLN A 65 17.45 -16.29 -15.80
N ARG A 66 17.29 -15.27 -14.94
CA ARG A 66 16.22 -15.21 -13.94
C ARG A 66 14.83 -15.14 -14.55
N LEU A 67 14.72 -14.56 -15.75
CA LEU A 67 13.46 -14.44 -16.49
C LEU A 67 13.21 -15.63 -17.44
N GLY A 68 14.14 -16.60 -17.52
CA GLY A 68 14.00 -17.75 -18.42
C GLY A 68 14.10 -17.40 -19.90
N LEU A 69 14.82 -16.32 -20.24
CA LEU A 69 14.95 -15.77 -21.59
C LEU A 69 16.24 -16.22 -22.30
N GLU A 70 17.01 -17.14 -21.73
CA GLU A 70 18.32 -17.58 -22.26
C GLU A 70 18.26 -18.46 -23.52
N ASN A 71 17.07 -18.91 -23.94
CA ASN A 71 16.89 -19.81 -25.09
C ASN A 71 15.93 -19.23 -26.15
N ARG A 72 16.26 -18.09 -26.75
CA ARG A 72 15.67 -17.61 -28.01
C ARG A 72 16.75 -17.15 -28.98
#